data_AF-A0A1Q5U7V4-F1
#
_entry.id   AF-A0A1Q5U7V4-F1
#
_cell.length_a   1.000
_cell.length_b   1.000
_cell.length_c   1.000
_cell.angle_alpha   90.00
_cell.angle_beta   90.00
_cell.angle_gamma   90.00
#
_symmetry.space_group_name_H-M   'P 1'
#
loop_
_entity.id
_entity.type
_entity.pdbx_description
1 polymer ?
#
loop_
_entity_poly.entity_id
_entity_poly.type
_entity_poly.pdbx_seq_one_letter_code
_entity_poly.pdbx_strand_id
1 'polypeptide(L)'
;MTHGHPAIAKLDTTEHLGGLALIAPWTSLDYQAQENLVCRGDILTPYVAGPWSRAYLWYSKRDYYTDPSTAPFTWFRDFPVKQVLILAGQNEIMLPDIKDFVANFKVCSYLTAMSI
;
A
#
# COMPACT_ATOMS: atom_id res chain seq x y z
N MET A 1 12.21 4.33 12.62
CA MET A 1 11.05 3.61 12.05
C MET A 1 10.94 2.23 12.67
N THR A 2 9.72 1.78 13.01
CA THR A 2 9.39 0.61 13.86
C THR A 2 9.77 -0.73 13.22
N HIS A 3 9.74 -0.77 11.89
CA HIS A 3 10.22 -1.88 11.08
C HIS A 3 11.19 -1.32 10.03
N GLY A 4 12.33 -1.97 9.84
CA GLY A 4 13.34 -1.61 8.83
C GLY A 4 13.61 -2.77 7.88
N HIS A 5 13.96 -2.48 6.62
CA HIS A 5 14.44 -3.48 5.68
C HIS A 5 15.98 -3.58 5.78
N PRO A 6 16.58 -4.78 5.87
CA PRO A 6 18.03 -4.92 6.10
C PRO A 6 18.91 -4.30 5.01
N ALA A 7 18.39 -4.13 3.80
CA ALA A 7 19.10 -3.48 2.69
C ALA A 7 19.07 -1.94 2.74
N ILE A 8 18.34 -1.33 3.67
CA ILE A 8 18.15 0.12 3.76
C ILE A 8 18.73 0.62 5.08
N ALA A 9 19.55 1.68 5.01
CA ALA A 9 20.05 2.34 6.21
C ALA A 9 18.88 2.84 7.08
N LYS A 10 18.93 2.56 8.38
CA LYS A 10 17.88 2.95 9.31
C LYS A 10 17.76 4.48 9.34
N LEU A 11 16.54 4.98 9.10
CA LEU A 11 16.23 6.39 9.34
C LEU A 11 15.75 6.56 10.79
N ASP A 12 16.58 7.24 11.58
CA ASP A 12 16.25 7.62 12.94
C ASP A 12 15.56 8.99 12.92
N THR A 13 14.31 9.00 13.38
CA THR A 13 13.49 10.20 13.52
C THR A 13 13.27 10.43 15.01
N THR A 14 13.64 11.60 15.52
CA THR A 14 13.43 11.96 16.94
C THR A 14 11.97 12.26 17.24
N GLU A 15 11.18 12.60 16.23
CA GLU A 15 9.77 12.95 16.33
C GLU A 15 8.92 12.19 15.30
N HIS A 16 7.62 12.10 15.55
CA HIS A 16 6.66 11.57 14.56
C HIS A 16 6.53 12.50 13.36
N LEU A 17 6.45 11.92 12.16
CA LEU A 17 6.16 12.65 10.93
C LEU A 17 4.79 13.34 11.03
N GLY A 18 4.70 14.56 10.48
CA GLY A 18 3.46 15.36 10.52
C GLY A 18 2.27 14.67 9.86
N GLY A 19 2.52 13.89 8.81
CA GLY A 19 1.52 13.01 8.20
C GLY A 19 2.06 12.21 7.02
N LEU A 20 1.22 11.32 6.50
CA LEU A 20 1.46 10.50 5.31
C LEU A 20 0.28 10.67 4.36
N ALA A 21 0.56 10.98 3.10
CA ALA A 21 -0.44 10.98 2.02
C ALA A 21 -0.09 9.91 0.99
N LEU A 22 -1.00 8.95 0.81
CA LEU A 22 -0.93 7.90 -0.20
C LEU A 22 -1.98 8.18 -1.26
N ILE A 23 -1.59 8.26 -2.53
CA ILE A 23 -2.48 8.56 -3.65
C ILE A 23 -2.35 7.41 -4.65
N ALA A 24 -3.44 6.71 -4.91
CA ALA A 24 -3.47 5.50 -5.73
C ALA A 24 -2.34 4.50 -5.36
N PRO A 25 -2.16 4.15 -4.06
CA PRO A 25 -1.04 3.34 -3.66
C PRO A 25 -1.15 1.92 -4.22
N TRP A 26 -0.05 1.39 -4.75
CA TRP A 26 0.08 -0.03 -5.02
C TRP A 26 0.38 -0.73 -3.69
N THR A 27 -0.62 -1.37 -3.12
CA THR A 27 -0.50 -2.04 -1.81
C THR A 27 -0.24 -3.55 -1.93
N SER A 28 -0.35 -4.08 -3.15
CA SER A 28 0.04 -5.43 -3.53
C SER A 28 0.67 -5.38 -4.92
N LEU A 29 1.80 -6.04 -5.09
CA LEU A 29 2.42 -6.27 -6.39
C LEU A 29 2.00 -7.62 -7.00
N ASP A 30 1.18 -8.41 -6.31
CA ASP A 30 0.55 -9.62 -6.85
C ASP A 30 -0.74 -9.30 -7.57
N TYR A 31 -0.63 -8.53 -8.65
CA TYR A 31 -1.82 -8.19 -9.39
C TYR A 31 -2.39 -9.44 -10.07
N GLN A 32 -3.57 -9.86 -9.61
CA GLN A 32 -4.36 -10.92 -10.22
C GLN A 32 -5.59 -10.28 -10.88
N ALA A 33 -5.72 -10.44 -12.20
CA ALA A 33 -6.86 -9.88 -12.92
C ALA A 33 -8.16 -10.54 -12.44
N GLN A 34 -9.13 -9.75 -12.01
CA GLN A 34 -10.45 -10.27 -11.67
C GLN A 34 -11.22 -10.60 -12.95
N GLU A 35 -11.93 -11.73 -12.96
CA GLU A 35 -12.63 -12.26 -14.16
C GLU A 35 -13.64 -11.27 -14.78
N ASN A 36 -14.18 -10.34 -13.99
CA ASN A 36 -15.18 -9.35 -14.42
C ASN A 36 -14.70 -7.90 -14.29
N LEU A 37 -13.39 -7.68 -14.30
CA LEU A 37 -12.84 -6.33 -14.14
C LEU A 37 -13.16 -5.44 -15.35
N VAL A 38 -13.94 -4.39 -15.12
CA VAL A 38 -14.20 -3.37 -16.12
C VAL A 38 -13.12 -2.29 -16.02
N CYS A 39 -12.04 -2.42 -16.79
CA CYS A 39 -10.98 -1.40 -16.90
C CYS A 39 -11.42 -0.20 -17.76
N ARG A 40 -12.45 0.53 -17.35
CA ARG A 40 -12.87 1.76 -18.03
C ARG A 40 -12.62 2.94 -17.11
N GLY A 41 -11.65 3.78 -17.48
CA GLY A 41 -11.34 5.02 -16.77
C GLY A 41 -10.11 4.97 -15.86
N ASP A 42 -9.39 3.85 -15.84
CA ASP A 42 -8.05 3.75 -15.24
C ASP A 42 -6.97 3.76 -16.33
N ILE A 43 -5.83 4.38 -16.04
CA ILE A 43 -4.62 4.29 -16.87
C ILE A 43 -3.98 2.90 -16.76
N LEU A 44 -4.20 2.22 -15.63
CA LEU A 44 -3.72 0.87 -15.42
C LEU A 44 -4.73 -0.15 -15.94
N THR A 45 -4.20 -1.18 -16.58
CA THR A 45 -4.94 -2.37 -17.01
C THR A 45 -4.17 -3.61 -16.56
N PRO A 46 -4.79 -4.81 -16.53
CA PRO A 46 -4.08 -6.05 -16.30
C PRO A 46 -2.83 -6.25 -17.16
N TYR A 47 -2.87 -5.77 -18.40
CA TYR A 47 -1.77 -5.84 -19.35
C TYR A 47 -0.59 -4.91 -19.00
N VAL A 48 -0.82 -3.91 -18.14
CA VAL A 48 0.21 -2.98 -17.67
C VAL A 48 0.67 -3.35 -16.26
N ALA A 49 -0.27 -3.61 -15.35
CA ALA A 49 0.01 -3.81 -13.94
C ALA A 49 0.91 -5.02 -13.68
N GLY A 50 0.61 -6.15 -14.34
CA GLY A 50 1.40 -7.38 -14.23
C GLY A 50 2.85 -7.20 -14.70
N PRO A 51 3.11 -6.74 -15.95
CA PRO A 51 4.46 -6.47 -16.41
C PRO A 51 5.24 -5.45 -15.56
N TRP A 52 4.60 -4.38 -15.11
CA TRP A 52 5.27 -3.36 -14.29
C TRP A 52 5.65 -3.89 -12.91
N SER A 53 4.74 -4.61 -12.25
CA SER A 53 5.05 -5.29 -10.98
C SER A 53 6.24 -6.25 -11.14
N ARG A 54 6.21 -7.12 -12.17
CA ARG A 54 7.31 -8.07 -12.43
C ARG A 54 8.63 -7.37 -12.73
N ALA A 55 8.60 -6.28 -13.51
CA ALA A 55 9.79 -5.50 -13.81
C ALA A 55 10.36 -4.80 -12.57
N TYR A 56 9.50 -4.28 -11.70
CA TYR A 56 9.89 -3.66 -10.43
C TYR A 56 10.51 -4.67 -9.47
N LEU A 57 9.87 -5.83 -9.29
CA LEU A 57 10.33 -6.87 -8.38
C LEU A 57 11.57 -7.60 -8.88
N TRP A 58 11.66 -7.82 -10.20
CA TRP A 58 12.66 -8.70 -10.80
C TRP A 58 12.72 -10.06 -10.08
N TYR A 59 13.90 -10.51 -9.65
CA TYR A 59 14.07 -11.72 -8.84
C TYR A 59 14.00 -11.47 -7.32
N SER A 60 13.62 -10.27 -6.88
CA SER A 60 13.52 -9.94 -5.46
C SER A 60 12.34 -10.68 -4.82
N LYS A 61 12.55 -11.15 -3.59
CA LYS A 61 11.48 -11.74 -2.81
C LYS A 61 10.54 -10.63 -2.33
N ARG A 62 9.24 -10.86 -2.50
CA ARG A 62 8.19 -10.00 -1.96
C ARG A 62 8.18 -10.03 -0.42
N ASP A 63 7.89 -8.88 0.18
CA ASP A 63 7.80 -8.70 1.62
C ASP A 63 6.76 -7.62 1.98
N TYR A 64 6.71 -7.20 3.24
CA TYR A 64 5.74 -6.19 3.70
C TYR A 64 6.05 -4.76 3.24
N TYR A 65 7.20 -4.50 2.63
CA TYR A 65 7.50 -3.21 1.98
C TYR A 65 6.99 -3.18 0.55
N THR A 66 7.09 -4.29 -0.18
CA THR A 66 6.53 -4.39 -1.53
C THR A 66 5.03 -4.65 -1.52
N ASP A 67 4.54 -5.40 -0.53
CA ASP A 67 3.17 -5.88 -0.46
C ASP A 67 2.54 -5.61 0.93
N PRO A 68 2.36 -4.34 1.32
CA PRO A 68 1.80 -3.99 2.62
C PRO A 68 0.38 -4.53 2.85
N SER A 69 -0.41 -4.85 1.81
CA SER A 69 -1.68 -5.55 1.94
C SER A 69 -1.56 -6.93 2.60
N THR A 70 -0.38 -7.56 2.52
CA THR A 70 -0.11 -8.88 3.12
C THR A 70 0.46 -8.81 4.54
N ALA A 71 0.80 -7.61 5.02
CA ALA A 71 1.35 -7.44 6.35
C ALA A 71 0.27 -7.66 7.42
N PRO A 72 0.60 -8.31 8.56
CA PRO A 72 -0.34 -8.41 9.66
C PRO A 72 -0.67 -7.01 10.19
N PHE A 73 -1.90 -6.78 10.66
CA PHE A 73 -2.31 -5.46 11.20
C PHE A 73 -1.35 -4.92 12.28
N THR A 74 -0.70 -5.79 13.05
CA THR A 74 0.29 -5.43 14.08
C THR A 74 1.55 -4.78 13.51
N TRP A 75 1.85 -4.97 12.22
CA TRP A 75 2.95 -4.32 11.51
C TRP A 75 2.77 -2.79 11.41
N PHE A 76 1.53 -2.32 11.47
CA PHE A 76 1.20 -0.90 11.40
C PHE A 76 1.03 -0.27 12.78
N ARG A 77 1.26 -1.03 13.86
CA ARG A 77 1.21 -0.51 15.23
C ARG A 77 2.36 0.48 15.44
N ASP A 78 2.07 1.56 16.14
CA ASP A 78 3.05 2.61 16.46
C ASP A 78 3.73 3.20 15.21
N PHE A 79 3.01 3.23 14.08
CA PHE A 79 3.51 3.84 12.86
C PHE A 79 3.76 5.34 13.12
N PRO A 80 4.98 5.87 12.92
CA PRO A 80 5.41 7.15 13.48
C PRO A 80 4.92 8.35 12.64
N VAL A 81 3.62 8.45 12.43
CA VAL A 81 2.95 9.51 11.68
C VAL A 81 1.77 10.03 12.49
N LYS A 82 1.52 11.34 12.44
CA LYS A 82 0.41 11.96 13.20
C LYS A 82 -0.93 11.88 12.46
N GLN A 83 -0.92 11.88 11.13
CA GLN A 83 -2.12 11.84 10.29
C GLN A 83 -1.86 11.02 9.04
N VAL A 84 -2.90 10.35 8.53
CA VAL A 84 -2.80 9.55 7.30
C VAL A 84 -3.97 9.89 6.39
N LEU A 85 -3.66 10.21 5.14
CA LEU A 85 -4.60 10.39 4.05
C LEU A 85 -4.35 9.29 3.01
N ILE A 86 -5.38 8.53 2.67
CA ILE A 86 -5.29 7.48 1.63
C ILE A 86 -6.39 7.76 0.61
N LEU A 87 -5.98 8.02 -0.62
CA LEU A 87 -6.87 8.33 -1.75
C LEU A 87 -6.77 7.22 -2.80
N ALA A 88 -7.92 6.84 -3.35
CA ALA A 88 -8.01 5.90 -4.46
C ALA A 88 -9.06 6.40 -5.45
N GLY A 89 -8.79 6.23 -6.74
CA GLY A 89 -9.75 6.46 -7.81
C GLY A 89 -10.84 5.38 -7.83
N GLN A 90 -12.09 5.80 -8.03
CA GLN A 90 -13.24 4.89 -8.05
C GLN A 90 -13.13 3.79 -9.12
N ASN A 91 -12.47 4.09 -10.23
CA ASN A 91 -12.33 3.17 -11.36
C ASN A 91 -10.99 2.42 -11.36
N GLU A 92 -10.18 2.54 -10.31
CA GLU A 92 -8.87 1.89 -10.24
C GLU A 92 -8.99 0.37 -10.18
N ILE A 93 -8.17 -0.32 -10.97
CA ILE A 93 -8.13 -1.79 -10.96
C ILE A 93 -7.61 -2.37 -9.64
N MET A 94 -6.88 -1.57 -8.86
CA MET A 94 -6.32 -1.91 -7.55
C MET A 94 -7.19 -1.42 -6.40
N LEU A 95 -8.34 -0.78 -6.67
CA LEU A 95 -9.24 -0.30 -5.61
C LEU A 95 -9.60 -1.40 -4.58
N PRO A 96 -9.83 -2.68 -4.97
CA PRO A 96 -10.03 -3.75 -3.99
C PRO A 96 -8.84 -3.93 -3.04
N ASP A 97 -7.62 -4.02 -3.55
CA ASP A 97 -6.41 -4.19 -2.74
C ASP A 97 -6.17 -3.01 -1.79
N ILE A 98 -6.47 -1.79 -2.25
CA ILE A 98 -6.36 -0.57 -1.45
C ILE A 98 -7.40 -0.59 -0.32
N LYS A 99 -8.63 -1.02 -0.58
CA LYS A 99 -9.68 -1.14 0.44
C LYS A 99 -9.29 -2.16 1.52
N ASP A 100 -8.77 -3.30 1.11
CA ASP A 100 -8.32 -4.35 2.03
C ASP A 100 -7.15 -3.85 2.89
N PHE A 101 -6.18 -3.17 2.28
CA PHE A 101 -5.09 -2.52 3.01
C PHE A 101 -5.60 -1.50 4.03
N VAL A 102 -6.52 -0.60 3.63
CA VAL A 102 -7.08 0.42 4.52
C VAL A 102 -7.84 -0.22 5.69
N ALA A 103 -8.61 -1.28 5.43
CA ALA A 103 -9.29 -2.02 6.48
C ALA A 103 -8.30 -2.60 7.49
N ASN A 104 -7.24 -3.24 7.02
CA ASN A 104 -6.17 -3.81 7.85
C ASN A 104 -5.40 -2.72 8.64
N PHE A 105 -5.05 -1.62 7.98
CA PHE A 105 -4.31 -0.49 8.58
C PHE A 105 -5.10 0.17 9.73
N LYS A 106 -6.41 0.34 9.56
CA LYS A 106 -7.30 0.95 10.57
C LYS A 106 -7.42 0.12 11.86
N VAL A 107 -7.16 -1.19 11.83
CA VAL A 107 -7.29 -2.06 13.04
C VAL A 107 -6.29 -1.67 14.13
N CYS A 108 -5.08 -1.23 13.79
CA CYS A 108 -4.06 -0.82 14.76
C CYS A 108 -3.78 0.69 14.78
N SER A 109 -4.36 1.45 13.85
CA SER A 109 -4.24 2.90 13.82
C SER A 109 -5.29 3.55 14.73
N TYR A 110 -4.85 4.16 15.84
CA TYR A 110 -5.69 5.09 16.62
C TYR A 110 -5.98 6.42 15.89
N LEU A 111 -5.52 6.56 14.65
CA LEU A 111 -5.69 7.75 13.82
C LEU A 111 -6.95 7.61 12.95
N THR A 112 -7.77 8.66 12.94
CA THR A 112 -8.93 8.79 12.06
C THR A 112 -8.49 8.80 10.60
N ALA A 113 -8.47 7.64 9.96
CA ALA A 113 -8.28 7.56 8.51
C ALA A 113 -9.59 7.96 7.81
N MET A 114 -9.69 9.23 7.39
CA MET A 114 -10.74 9.70 6.50
C MET A 114 -10.55 9.06 5.12
N SER A 115 -11.52 8.24 4.73
CA SER A 115 -11.66 7.72 3.37
C SER A 115 -12.76 8.55 2.70
N ILE A 116 -12.48 9.09 1.51
CA ILE A 116 -13.48 9.79 0.68
C ILE A 116 -14.19 8.78 -0.20
#